data_AF-A0A1B9XZ02-F1
#
_entry.id   AF-A0A1B9XZ02-F1
#
_cell.length_a   1.000
_cell.length_b   1.000
_cell.length_c   1.000
_cell.angle_alpha   90.00
_cell.angle_beta   90.00
_cell.angle_gamma   90.00
#
_symmetry.space_group_name_H-M   'P 1'
#
loop_
_entity.id
_entity.type
_entity.pdbx_description
1 polymer ?
#
loop_
_entity_poly.entity_id
_entity_poly.type
_entity_poly.pdbx_seq_one_letter_code
_entity_poly.pdbx_strand_id
1 'polypeptide(L)'
;MKKVLLLLILLVSFNGYSQKDSIVNYLDNNNEITKIKNRTLFIETKVNKGDKWLVKKFNRLGKLLTVGYYKDGDKKYAIGNHKTFFRGQKLTSDINYNSFGDYHGLIQTWFYNGAKNFIGTYENGYKVGVWKYYYLNGNIALREYYTKGKLIKKIVYNIDGVKNLQNPTILNEKLSYEGGMSMFHKRMSNIHDFIKFQVVGYIYLDFIVDIDGTISNVDILSNIPKALKKDIEIYLNNIKEFRPTISKGRKIPTHYIYPLNFRVVFNE
;
A
#
# COMPACT_ATOMS: atom_id res chain seq x y z
N MET A 1 -43.85 35.90 58.08
CA MET A 1 -42.99 34.80 58.59
C MET A 1 -42.84 33.77 57.48
N LYS A 2 -41.59 33.58 57.01
CA LYS A 2 -41.22 32.77 55.84
C LYS A 2 -41.29 31.27 56.20
N LYS A 3 -42.01 30.46 55.41
CA LYS A 3 -41.85 28.99 55.42
C LYS A 3 -40.80 28.62 54.38
N VAL A 4 -39.69 28.07 54.85
CA VAL A 4 -38.61 27.50 54.05
C VAL A 4 -39.05 26.10 53.61
N LEU A 5 -39.10 25.85 52.30
CA LEU A 5 -39.22 24.50 51.75
C LEU A 5 -37.88 24.16 51.08
N LEU A 6 -37.15 23.23 51.69
CA LEU A 6 -35.87 22.74 51.20
C LEU A 6 -36.14 21.71 50.09
N LEU A 7 -35.81 22.02 48.84
CA LEU A 7 -35.84 21.06 47.74
C LEU A 7 -34.47 20.39 47.63
N LEU A 8 -34.37 19.13 48.05
CA LEU A 8 -33.18 18.30 47.88
C LEU A 8 -33.12 17.83 46.42
N ILE A 9 -32.28 18.45 45.60
CA ILE A 9 -31.98 17.96 44.25
C ILE A 9 -30.84 16.94 44.39
N LEU A 10 -31.20 15.65 44.30
CA LEU A 10 -30.24 14.58 44.09
C LEU A 10 -29.61 14.75 42.70
N LEU A 11 -28.37 15.24 42.65
CA LEU A 11 -27.52 15.19 41.47
C LEU A 11 -27.03 13.75 41.29
N VAL A 12 -27.82 12.92 40.60
CA VAL A 12 -27.30 11.71 39.97
C VAL A 12 -26.69 12.14 38.64
N SER A 13 -25.42 12.55 38.65
CA SER A 13 -24.66 12.73 37.42
C SER A 13 -24.34 11.36 36.84
N PHE A 14 -24.96 11.07 35.69
CA PHE A 14 -24.64 9.96 34.80
C PHE A 14 -23.14 9.77 34.69
N ASN A 15 -22.66 8.53 34.86
CA ASN A 15 -21.33 8.13 34.41
C ASN A 15 -21.29 8.28 32.89
N GLY A 16 -20.85 9.45 32.41
CA GLY A 16 -20.44 9.62 31.04
C GLY A 16 -19.25 8.70 30.80
N TYR A 17 -19.45 7.63 30.02
CA TYR A 17 -18.36 6.83 29.50
C TYR A 17 -17.45 7.76 28.68
N SER A 18 -16.31 8.12 29.26
CA SER A 18 -15.27 8.93 28.63
C SER A 18 -14.81 8.28 27.32
N GLN A 19 -14.44 9.13 26.38
CA GLN A 19 -14.17 8.90 24.96
C GLN A 19 -13.44 7.58 24.67
N LYS A 20 -13.91 6.83 23.68
CA LYS A 20 -13.09 5.80 23.03
C LYS A 20 -11.93 6.51 22.33
N ASP A 21 -10.74 6.47 22.93
CA ASP A 21 -9.50 7.06 22.41
C ASP A 21 -9.33 6.74 20.92
N SER A 22 -9.63 7.73 20.08
CA SER A 22 -9.58 7.63 18.62
C SER A 22 -8.68 8.74 18.11
N ILE A 23 -7.64 8.36 17.38
CA ILE A 23 -6.67 9.29 16.79
C ILE A 23 -6.86 9.29 15.28
N VAL A 24 -6.88 10.49 14.68
CA VAL A 24 -6.91 10.66 13.23
C VAL A 24 -5.64 11.40 12.79
N ASN A 25 -4.84 10.75 11.94
CA ASN A 25 -3.63 11.33 11.38
C ASN A 25 -3.83 11.59 9.88
N TYR A 26 -3.43 12.78 9.43
CA TYR A 26 -3.33 13.11 8.01
C TYR A 26 -1.88 12.95 7.59
N LEU A 27 -1.63 12.07 6.63
CA LEU A 27 -0.29 11.68 6.23
C LEU A 27 0.00 12.10 4.79
N ASP A 28 1.23 12.50 4.52
CA ASP A 28 1.70 12.76 3.16
C ASP A 28 2.15 11.49 2.43
N ASN A 29 2.78 11.65 1.26
CA ASN A 29 3.27 10.52 0.45
C ASN A 29 4.40 9.71 1.13
N ASN A 30 5.11 10.32 2.09
CA ASN A 30 6.17 9.67 2.85
C ASN A 30 5.64 8.98 4.12
N ASN A 31 4.33 9.03 4.38
CA ASN A 31 3.67 8.61 5.63
C ASN A 31 3.97 9.51 6.83
N GLU A 32 4.43 10.73 6.61
CA GLU A 32 4.68 11.69 7.68
C GLU A 32 3.41 12.49 7.98
N ILE A 33 3.20 12.80 9.26
CA ILE A 33 2.04 13.62 9.67
C ILE A 33 2.18 15.01 9.06
N THR A 34 1.16 15.44 8.33
CA THR A 34 1.11 16.76 7.70
C THR A 34 -0.16 17.50 8.08
N LYS A 35 -0.02 18.81 8.33
CA LYS A 35 -1.17 19.73 8.51
C LYS A 35 -1.59 20.40 7.20
N ILE A 36 -0.81 20.22 6.12
CA ILE A 36 -1.06 20.85 4.83
C ILE A 36 -2.03 19.97 4.03
N LYS A 37 -3.30 20.38 3.94
CA LYS A 37 -4.38 19.64 3.27
C LYS A 37 -4.02 19.17 1.85
N ASN A 38 -3.30 20.00 1.08
CA ASN A 38 -2.92 19.67 -0.30
C ASN A 38 -1.78 18.63 -0.38
N ARG A 39 -1.05 18.38 0.72
CA ARG A 39 -0.03 17.33 0.81
C ARG A 39 -0.58 16.02 1.39
N THR A 40 -1.76 16.06 2.00
CA THR A 40 -2.42 14.87 2.55
C THR A 40 -2.77 13.89 1.44
N LEU A 41 -2.15 12.72 1.49
CA LEU A 41 -2.40 11.59 0.60
C LEU A 41 -3.14 10.45 1.29
N PHE A 42 -2.94 10.31 2.61
CA PHE A 42 -3.56 9.27 3.39
C PHE A 42 -4.20 9.80 4.67
N ILE A 43 -5.21 9.09 5.12
CA ILE A 43 -5.88 9.33 6.40
C ILE A 43 -5.74 8.05 7.21
N GLU A 44 -5.16 8.12 8.39
CA GLU A 44 -5.05 7.00 9.32
C GLU A 44 -5.97 7.22 10.52
N THR A 45 -6.75 6.21 10.87
CA THR A 45 -7.55 6.18 12.10
C THR A 45 -7.01 5.09 13.02
N LYS A 46 -6.74 5.42 14.29
CA LYS A 46 -6.33 4.48 15.34
C LYS A 46 -7.39 4.50 16.43
N VAL A 47 -7.99 3.34 16.73
CA VAL A 47 -9.07 3.23 17.72
C VAL A 47 -8.69 2.22 18.78
N ASN A 48 -8.61 2.65 20.04
CA ASN A 48 -8.39 1.77 21.18
C ASN A 48 -9.60 0.83 21.36
N LYS A 49 -9.34 -0.48 21.43
CA LYS A 49 -10.33 -1.55 21.64
C LYS A 49 -10.20 -2.24 23.01
N GLY A 50 -9.42 -1.67 23.92
CA GLY A 50 -9.14 -2.22 25.24
C GLY A 50 -7.80 -2.97 25.27
N ASP A 51 -7.76 -4.15 24.66
CA ASP A 51 -6.57 -5.03 24.63
C ASP A 51 -5.64 -4.79 23.43
N LYS A 52 -6.11 -4.01 22.46
CA LYS A 52 -5.45 -3.75 21.17
C LYS A 52 -5.94 -2.47 20.52
N TRP A 53 -5.24 -2.04 19.48
CA TRP A 53 -5.56 -0.88 18.65
C TRP A 53 -5.97 -1.31 17.26
N LEU A 54 -7.18 -0.94 16.84
CA LEU A 54 -7.60 -1.10 15.44
C LEU A 54 -7.08 0.10 14.64
N VAL A 55 -6.26 -0.17 13.64
CA VAL A 55 -5.71 0.85 12.75
C VAL A 55 -6.25 0.62 11.35
N LYS A 56 -6.75 1.71 10.74
CA LYS A 56 -7.17 1.75 9.34
C LYS A 56 -6.45 2.88 8.64
N LYS A 57 -5.98 2.64 7.42
CA LYS A 57 -5.43 3.68 6.54
C LYS A 57 -6.29 3.78 5.30
N PHE A 58 -6.65 4.99 4.91
CA PHE A 58 -7.44 5.32 3.74
C PHE A 58 -6.60 6.20 2.81
N ASN A 59 -6.88 6.18 1.51
CA ASN A 59 -6.38 7.24 0.62
C ASN A 59 -7.15 8.55 0.86
N ARG A 60 -6.69 9.64 0.26
CA ARG A 60 -7.33 10.96 0.34
C ARG A 60 -8.76 11.03 -0.23
N LEU A 61 -9.19 10.01 -0.97
CA LEU A 61 -10.57 9.85 -1.47
C LEU A 61 -11.43 8.95 -0.57
N GLY A 62 -10.94 8.57 0.62
CA GLY A 62 -11.67 7.77 1.60
C GLY A 62 -11.71 6.27 1.31
N LYS A 63 -10.96 5.76 0.32
CA LYS A 63 -10.88 4.32 0.03
C LYS A 63 -9.94 3.64 1.00
N LEU A 64 -10.41 2.58 1.67
CA LEU A 64 -9.63 1.81 2.65
C LEU A 64 -8.44 1.12 1.97
N LEU A 65 -7.22 1.43 2.39
CA LEU A 65 -5.98 0.84 1.87
C LEU A 65 -5.46 -0.27 2.78
N THR A 66 -5.48 -0.07 4.09
CA THR A 66 -5.04 -1.09 5.06
C THR A 66 -5.94 -1.12 6.28
N VAL A 67 -6.04 -2.30 6.88
CA VAL A 67 -6.66 -2.51 8.18
C VAL A 67 -5.92 -3.58 8.94
N GLY A 68 -5.70 -3.38 10.23
CA GLY A 68 -5.07 -4.38 11.09
C GLY A 68 -5.12 -3.99 12.55
N TYR A 69 -4.64 -4.90 13.39
CA TYR A 69 -4.57 -4.68 14.84
C TYR A 69 -3.13 -4.52 15.30
N TYR A 70 -2.94 -3.68 16.30
CA TYR A 70 -1.64 -3.43 16.93
C TYR A 70 -1.76 -3.56 18.44
N LYS A 71 -0.65 -3.87 19.11
CA LYS A 71 -0.63 -4.00 20.57
C LYS A 71 -0.85 -2.66 21.27
N ASP A 72 -0.37 -1.57 20.66
CA ASP A 72 -0.40 -0.21 21.18
C ASP A 72 -0.74 0.81 20.08
N GLY A 73 -0.99 2.06 20.49
CA GLY A 73 -1.31 3.17 19.59
C GLY A 73 -0.11 3.68 18.79
N ASP A 74 1.12 3.31 19.17
CA ASP A 74 2.36 3.65 18.46
C ASP A 74 2.64 2.68 17.31
N LYS A 75 1.85 1.61 17.20
CA LYS A 75 1.95 0.57 16.17
C LYS A 75 3.25 -0.22 16.26
N LYS A 76 3.83 -0.37 17.45
CA LYS A 76 5.12 -1.05 17.65
C LYS A 76 5.08 -2.52 17.25
N TYR A 77 3.99 -3.21 17.61
CA TYR A 77 3.78 -4.62 17.29
C TYR A 77 2.43 -4.83 16.59
N ALA A 78 2.48 -5.30 15.35
CA ALA A 78 1.30 -5.78 14.63
C ALA A 78 0.83 -7.11 15.24
N ILE A 79 -0.46 -7.28 15.47
CA ILE A 79 -1.03 -8.52 16.00
C ILE A 79 -2.26 -8.92 15.19
N GLY A 80 -2.58 -10.21 15.19
CA GLY A 80 -3.75 -10.75 14.49
C GLY A 80 -3.72 -10.48 12.99
N ASN A 81 -4.90 -10.31 12.40
CA ASN A 81 -5.04 -10.22 10.95
C ASN A 81 -4.86 -8.79 10.41
N HIS A 82 -4.11 -8.68 9.32
CA HIS A 82 -3.84 -7.45 8.57
C HIS A 82 -4.19 -7.65 7.11
N LYS A 83 -4.96 -6.70 6.55
CA LYS A 83 -5.36 -6.71 5.16
C LYS A 83 -4.89 -5.45 4.44
N THR A 84 -4.49 -5.62 3.19
CA THR A 84 -4.16 -4.51 2.29
C THR A 84 -5.02 -4.60 1.03
N PHE A 85 -5.50 -3.46 0.56
CA PHE A 85 -6.37 -3.35 -0.60
C PHE A 85 -5.75 -2.40 -1.63
N PHE A 86 -5.60 -2.88 -2.85
CA PHE A 86 -5.24 -2.05 -3.99
C PHE A 86 -6.41 -1.12 -4.33
N ARG A 87 -6.15 0.19 -4.23
CA ARG A 87 -7.11 1.29 -4.45
C ARG A 87 -8.45 1.13 -3.69
N GLY A 88 -8.40 0.45 -2.56
CA GLY A 88 -9.56 0.10 -1.73
C GLY A 88 -10.63 -0.73 -2.41
N GLN A 89 -10.23 -1.56 -3.38
CA GLN A 89 -11.14 -2.44 -4.11
C GLN A 89 -10.71 -3.89 -3.99
N LYS A 90 -9.48 -4.21 -4.42
CA LYS A 90 -9.00 -5.60 -4.50
C LYS A 90 -8.08 -5.92 -3.33
N LEU A 91 -8.35 -7.01 -2.61
CA LEU A 91 -7.46 -7.53 -1.57
C LEU A 91 -6.12 -7.95 -2.21
N THR A 92 -5.01 -7.37 -1.76
CA THR A 92 -3.66 -7.70 -2.23
C THR A 92 -2.78 -8.33 -1.17
N SER A 93 -3.20 -8.28 0.10
CA SER A 93 -2.48 -8.92 1.20
C SER A 93 -3.45 -9.33 2.29
N ASP A 94 -3.28 -10.55 2.79
CA ASP A 94 -3.92 -11.10 3.98
C ASP A 94 -2.82 -11.80 4.81
N ILE A 95 -2.43 -11.13 5.89
CA ILE A 95 -1.27 -11.48 6.71
C ILE A 95 -1.73 -11.62 8.15
N ASN A 96 -1.18 -12.61 8.85
CA ASN A 96 -1.47 -12.85 10.26
C ASN A 96 -0.21 -12.76 11.11
N TYR A 97 -0.37 -12.21 12.31
CA TYR A 97 0.67 -12.05 13.32
C TYR A 97 0.24 -12.70 14.64
N ASN A 98 1.19 -13.28 15.38
CA ASN A 98 0.97 -13.74 16.75
C ASN A 98 0.95 -12.56 17.74
N SER A 99 0.84 -12.86 19.04
CA SER A 99 0.83 -11.84 20.11
C SER A 99 2.16 -11.11 20.32
N PHE A 100 3.25 -11.62 19.74
CA PHE A 100 4.60 -11.06 19.87
C PHE A 100 5.01 -10.18 18.69
N GLY A 101 4.18 -10.11 17.64
CA GLY A 101 4.49 -9.36 16.43
C GLY A 101 5.10 -10.17 15.30
N ASP A 102 5.25 -11.49 15.47
CA ASP A 102 5.81 -12.34 14.42
C ASP A 102 4.72 -12.83 13.47
N TYR A 103 5.08 -13.01 12.20
CA TYR A 103 4.22 -13.70 11.24
C TYR A 103 3.81 -15.07 11.77
N HIS A 104 2.51 -15.39 11.67
CA HIS A 104 1.97 -16.65 12.16
C HIS A 104 0.72 -17.06 11.39
N GLY A 105 0.60 -18.34 11.06
CA GLY A 105 -0.49 -18.87 10.26
C GLY A 105 -0.31 -18.65 8.75
N LEU A 106 -1.40 -18.80 8.02
CA LEU A 106 -1.42 -18.63 6.57
C LEU A 106 -1.22 -17.15 6.21
N ILE A 107 -0.30 -16.90 5.28
CA ILE A 107 -0.11 -15.61 4.61
C ILE A 107 -0.34 -15.79 3.13
N GLN A 108 -1.11 -14.86 2.55
CA GLN A 108 -1.36 -14.82 1.12
C GLN A 108 -1.32 -13.39 0.59
N THR A 109 -0.77 -13.25 -0.61
CA THR A 109 -0.80 -11.99 -1.36
C THR A 109 -1.29 -12.21 -2.78
N TRP A 110 -1.82 -11.15 -3.35
CA TRP A 110 -2.31 -11.10 -4.72
C TRP A 110 -1.71 -9.89 -5.43
N PHE A 111 -1.54 -9.99 -6.74
CA PHE A 111 -1.22 -8.86 -7.58
C PHE A 111 -2.42 -7.91 -7.68
N TYR A 112 -2.18 -6.70 -8.20
CA TYR A 112 -3.22 -5.68 -8.40
C TYR A 112 -4.40 -6.19 -9.24
N ASN A 113 -4.17 -7.15 -10.14
CA ASN A 113 -5.22 -7.74 -10.98
C ASN A 113 -6.09 -8.76 -10.23
N GLY A 114 -5.65 -9.25 -9.07
CA GLY A 114 -6.33 -10.28 -8.26
C GLY A 114 -5.74 -11.69 -8.44
N ALA A 115 -4.77 -11.90 -9.33
CA ALA A 115 -4.04 -13.16 -9.42
C ALA A 115 -3.17 -13.38 -8.18
N LYS A 116 -3.00 -14.64 -7.75
CA LYS A 116 -2.14 -14.97 -6.61
C LYS A 116 -0.71 -14.53 -6.90
N ASN A 117 -0.07 -13.89 -5.93
CA ASN A 117 1.35 -13.52 -6.00
C ASN A 117 2.20 -14.54 -5.23
N PHE A 118 1.87 -14.77 -3.95
CA PHE A 118 2.39 -15.90 -3.21
C PHE A 118 1.47 -16.34 -2.07
N ILE A 119 1.71 -17.56 -1.60
CA ILE A 119 1.05 -18.12 -0.42
C ILE A 119 2.03 -19.02 0.34
N GLY A 120 1.94 -19.01 1.66
CA GLY A 120 2.70 -19.90 2.53
C GLY A 120 2.30 -19.73 3.98
N THR A 121 2.89 -20.55 4.85
CA THR A 121 2.57 -20.55 6.28
C THR A 121 3.80 -20.15 7.07
N TYR A 122 3.57 -19.32 8.08
CA TYR A 122 4.52 -19.03 9.14
C TYR A 122 4.09 -19.69 10.45
N GLU A 123 5.07 -20.06 11.27
CA GLU A 123 4.87 -20.48 12.64
C GLU A 123 5.89 -19.73 13.49
N ASN A 124 5.40 -18.79 14.30
CA ASN A 124 6.21 -17.96 15.21
C ASN A 124 7.41 -17.29 14.50
N GLY A 125 7.14 -16.63 13.38
CA GLY A 125 8.15 -15.92 12.59
C GLY A 125 8.93 -16.80 11.62
N TYR A 126 8.81 -18.13 11.70
CA TYR A 126 9.51 -19.07 10.83
C TYR A 126 8.63 -19.58 9.69
N LYS A 127 9.13 -19.55 8.46
CA LYS A 127 8.47 -20.23 7.35
C LYS A 127 8.38 -21.73 7.62
N VAL A 128 7.23 -22.31 7.35
CA VAL A 128 6.98 -23.76 7.44
C VAL A 128 6.19 -24.25 6.23
N GLY A 129 6.35 -25.53 5.91
CA GLY A 129 5.60 -26.18 4.84
C GLY A 129 5.99 -25.68 3.45
N VAL A 130 5.02 -25.66 2.55
CA VAL A 130 5.24 -25.33 1.13
C VAL A 130 4.86 -23.88 0.86
N TRP A 131 5.84 -23.11 0.41
CA TRP A 131 5.68 -21.76 -0.10
C TRP A 131 5.56 -21.80 -1.61
N LYS A 132 4.52 -21.17 -2.15
CA LYS A 132 4.27 -21.09 -3.59
C LYS A 132 4.31 -19.63 -4.03
N TYR A 133 5.08 -19.33 -5.06
CA TYR A 133 5.13 -18.03 -5.72
C TYR A 133 4.69 -18.20 -7.17
N TYR A 134 3.99 -17.20 -7.70
CA TYR A 134 3.36 -17.27 -9.01
C TYR A 134 3.84 -16.13 -9.90
N TYR A 135 3.83 -16.37 -11.21
CA TYR A 135 3.92 -15.32 -12.21
C TYR A 135 2.58 -14.57 -12.32
N LEU A 136 2.59 -13.40 -12.97
CA LEU A 136 1.39 -12.56 -13.13
C LEU A 136 0.28 -13.27 -13.93
N ASN A 137 0.65 -14.18 -14.85
CA ASN A 137 -0.28 -15.02 -15.61
C ASN A 137 -0.91 -16.16 -14.77
N GLY A 138 -0.52 -16.32 -13.50
CA GLY A 138 -1.05 -17.33 -12.59
C GLY A 138 -0.27 -18.65 -12.57
N ASN A 139 0.70 -18.85 -13.47
CA ASN A 139 1.57 -20.02 -13.43
C ASN A 139 2.47 -20.00 -12.20
N ILE A 140 2.78 -21.17 -11.64
CA ILE A 140 3.73 -21.26 -10.52
C ILE A 140 5.12 -20.90 -11.05
N ALA A 141 5.79 -19.98 -10.37
CA ALA A 141 7.19 -19.63 -10.63
C ALA A 141 8.14 -20.41 -9.71
N LEU A 142 7.71 -20.67 -8.47
CA LEU A 142 8.57 -21.22 -7.44
C LEU A 142 7.79 -22.02 -6.40
N ARG A 143 8.34 -23.18 -6.01
CA ARG A 143 7.98 -23.89 -4.78
C ARG A 143 9.20 -23.97 -3.87
N GLU A 144 9.05 -23.50 -2.64
CA GLU A 144 10.05 -23.62 -1.58
C GLU A 144 9.48 -24.46 -0.44
N TYR A 145 10.26 -25.40 0.07
CA TYR A 145 9.86 -26.30 1.17
C TYR A 145 10.67 -25.92 2.40
N TYR A 146 9.97 -25.61 3.50
CA TYR A 146 10.59 -25.13 4.72
C TYR A 146 10.26 -25.99 5.94
N THR A 147 11.25 -26.16 6.81
CA THR A 147 11.09 -26.74 8.15
C THR A 147 11.76 -25.82 9.16
N LYS A 148 10.98 -25.26 10.09
CA LYS A 148 11.45 -24.31 11.13
C LYS A 148 12.35 -23.20 10.55
N GLY A 149 11.89 -22.59 9.45
CA GLY A 149 12.59 -21.50 8.77
C GLY A 149 13.74 -21.92 7.85
N LYS A 150 14.19 -23.18 7.87
CA LYS A 150 15.25 -23.70 7.00
C LYS A 150 14.68 -24.15 5.66
N LEU A 151 15.25 -23.67 4.57
CA LEU A 151 14.91 -24.10 3.21
C LEU A 151 15.47 -25.51 2.98
N ILE A 152 14.59 -26.47 2.71
CA ILE A 152 14.94 -27.87 2.46
C ILE A 152 15.05 -28.16 0.97
N LYS A 153 14.12 -27.59 0.18
CA LYS A 153 14.03 -27.84 -1.26
C LYS A 153 13.48 -26.63 -1.98
N LYS A 154 13.98 -26.39 -3.19
CA LYS A 154 13.53 -25.34 -4.10
C LYS A 154 13.25 -25.95 -5.47
N ILE A 155 12.11 -25.61 -6.07
CA ILE A 155 11.76 -26.01 -7.44
C ILE A 155 11.35 -24.75 -8.21
N VAL A 156 12.08 -24.44 -9.28
CA VAL A 156 11.85 -23.27 -10.14
C VAL A 156 11.11 -23.71 -11.39
N TYR A 157 10.25 -22.85 -11.90
CA TYR A 157 9.51 -23.02 -13.14
C TYR A 157 9.70 -21.77 -14.00
N ASN A 158 9.60 -21.91 -15.32
CA ASN A 158 9.55 -20.77 -16.24
C ASN A 158 8.12 -20.22 -16.37
N ILE A 159 7.95 -19.12 -17.13
CA ILE A 159 6.66 -18.43 -17.30
C ILE A 159 5.56 -19.32 -17.90
N ASP A 160 5.95 -20.35 -18.66
CA ASP A 160 5.06 -21.34 -19.30
C ASP A 160 4.70 -22.50 -18.36
N GLY A 161 5.24 -22.52 -17.13
CA GLY A 161 4.96 -23.56 -16.13
C GLY A 161 5.83 -24.81 -16.26
N VAL A 162 6.86 -24.80 -17.12
CA VAL A 162 7.82 -25.90 -17.26
C VAL A 162 8.87 -25.80 -16.16
N LYS A 163 9.21 -26.93 -15.53
CA LYS A 163 10.28 -26.98 -14.52
C LYS A 163 11.59 -26.51 -15.15
N ASN A 164 12.20 -25.48 -14.56
CA ASN A 164 13.50 -24.98 -14.96
C ASN A 164 14.58 -25.62 -14.07
N LEU A 165 15.54 -26.30 -14.68
CA LEU A 165 16.66 -26.95 -13.98
C LEU A 165 17.76 -25.95 -13.59
N GLN A 166 17.75 -24.75 -14.18
CA GLN A 166 18.70 -23.69 -13.86
C GLN A 166 18.08 -22.66 -12.92
N ASN A 167 18.86 -22.22 -11.93
CA ASN A 167 18.45 -21.11 -11.07
C ASN A 167 18.51 -19.79 -11.85
N PRO A 168 17.59 -18.84 -11.58
CA PRO A 168 17.68 -17.49 -12.14
C PRO A 168 18.98 -16.81 -11.70
N THR A 169 19.69 -16.19 -12.63
CA THR A 169 20.92 -15.45 -12.35
C THR A 169 20.68 -14.25 -11.44
N ILE A 170 19.55 -13.55 -11.64
CA ILE A 170 19.15 -12.40 -10.82
C ILE A 170 17.97 -12.84 -9.96
N LEU A 171 18.14 -12.81 -8.63
CA LEU A 171 17.07 -13.14 -7.70
C LEU A 171 16.22 -11.92 -7.34
N ASN A 172 16.86 -10.78 -7.08
CA ASN A 172 16.15 -9.57 -6.69
C ASN A 172 16.79 -8.35 -7.36
N GLU A 173 15.94 -7.52 -7.95
CA GLU A 173 16.32 -6.24 -8.53
C GLU A 173 15.14 -5.29 -8.32
N LYS A 174 15.41 -4.07 -7.86
CA LYS A 174 14.35 -3.06 -7.72
C LYS A 174 14.01 -2.49 -9.09
N LEU A 175 12.77 -2.04 -9.26
CA LEU A 175 12.36 -1.21 -10.38
C LEU A 175 13.41 -0.11 -10.64
N SER A 176 13.83 0.01 -11.89
CA SER A 176 14.76 1.05 -12.32
C SER A 176 14.32 1.64 -13.66
N TYR A 177 14.94 2.75 -14.05
CA TYR A 177 14.68 3.44 -15.31
C TYR A 177 15.97 3.51 -16.11
N GLU A 178 15.88 3.45 -17.44
CA GLU A 178 17.05 3.57 -18.31
C GLU A 178 17.75 4.92 -18.11
N GLY A 179 19.05 4.89 -17.79
CA GLY A 179 19.80 6.10 -17.38
C GLY A 179 19.55 6.54 -15.93
N GLY A 180 18.80 5.78 -15.14
CA GLY A 180 18.59 6.00 -13.71
C GLY A 180 17.31 6.78 -13.37
N MET A 181 16.92 6.76 -12.10
CA MET A 181 15.69 7.41 -11.65
C MET A 181 15.72 8.94 -11.81
N SER A 182 16.89 9.58 -11.82
CA SER A 182 17.01 11.02 -12.12
C SER A 182 16.49 11.35 -13.53
N MET A 183 16.74 10.49 -14.50
CA MET A 183 16.21 10.63 -15.87
C MET A 183 14.69 10.45 -15.90
N PHE A 184 14.13 9.53 -15.12
CA PHE A 184 12.68 9.44 -14.94
C PHE A 184 12.09 10.71 -14.35
N HIS A 185 12.71 11.30 -13.32
CA HIS A 185 12.23 12.55 -12.73
C HIS A 185 12.30 13.71 -13.72
N LYS A 186 13.36 13.78 -14.54
CA LYS A 186 13.48 14.74 -15.65
C LYS A 186 12.42 14.51 -16.73
N ARG A 187 12.12 13.25 -17.06
CA ARG A 187 11.01 12.93 -17.97
C ARG A 187 9.71 13.47 -17.37
N MET A 188 9.41 13.15 -16.11
CA MET A 188 8.20 13.61 -15.44
C MET A 188 8.09 15.14 -15.33
N SER A 189 9.19 15.90 -15.25
CA SER A 189 9.10 17.38 -15.29
C SER A 189 8.65 17.91 -16.65
N ASN A 190 8.95 17.22 -17.75
CA ASN A 190 8.55 17.65 -19.09
C ASN A 190 7.05 17.47 -19.36
N ILE A 191 6.30 16.84 -18.46
CA ILE A 191 4.84 16.76 -18.57
C ILE A 191 4.18 18.15 -18.51
N HIS A 192 4.84 19.13 -17.87
CA HIS A 192 4.34 20.49 -17.78
C HIS A 192 4.22 21.17 -19.16
N ASP A 193 5.12 20.86 -20.09
CA ASP A 193 5.07 21.41 -21.46
C ASP A 193 3.95 20.77 -22.29
N PHE A 194 3.64 19.51 -21.98
CA PHE A 194 2.59 18.73 -22.64
C PHE A 194 1.18 19.16 -22.20
N ILE A 195 1.01 19.49 -20.92
CA ILE A 195 -0.30 19.81 -20.33
C ILE A 195 -0.68 21.27 -20.57
N LYS A 196 -1.83 21.50 -21.19
CA LYS A 196 -2.36 22.86 -21.48
C LYS A 196 -3.39 23.36 -20.46
N PHE A 197 -3.37 22.80 -19.25
CA PHE A 197 -4.25 23.18 -18.16
C PHE A 197 -3.51 24.04 -17.13
N GLN A 198 -4.19 25.07 -16.61
CA GLN A 198 -3.75 25.74 -15.40
C GLN A 198 -4.10 24.85 -14.20
N VAL A 199 -3.06 24.31 -13.56
CA VAL A 199 -3.20 23.44 -12.39
C VAL A 199 -2.42 24.08 -11.25
N VAL A 200 -3.02 24.09 -10.05
CA VAL A 200 -2.38 24.61 -8.84
C VAL A 200 -2.11 23.47 -7.87
N GLY A 201 -0.84 23.24 -7.57
CA GLY A 201 -0.40 22.29 -6.54
C GLY A 201 -0.19 20.86 -7.05
N TYR A 202 -0.41 19.88 -6.18
CA TYR A 202 -0.05 18.49 -6.45
C TYR A 202 -1.18 17.70 -7.12
N ILE A 203 -0.83 16.99 -8.20
CA ILE A 203 -1.59 15.86 -8.72
C ILE A 203 -0.83 14.59 -8.34
N TYR A 204 -1.50 13.69 -7.62
CA TYR A 204 -0.93 12.40 -7.25
C TYR A 204 -1.31 11.36 -8.30
N LEU A 205 -0.31 10.92 -9.06
CA LEU A 205 -0.43 9.88 -10.07
C LEU A 205 -0.25 8.54 -9.40
N ASP A 206 -1.20 7.63 -9.58
CA ASP A 206 -1.18 6.27 -9.05
C ASP A 206 -1.16 5.30 -10.24
N PHE A 207 -0.09 4.54 -10.45
CA PHE A 207 0.03 3.66 -11.61
C PHE A 207 0.83 2.39 -11.32
N ILE A 208 0.76 1.42 -12.23
CA ILE A 208 1.55 0.20 -12.19
C ILE A 208 2.63 0.29 -13.27
N VAL A 209 3.87 -0.07 -12.93
CA VAL A 209 4.85 -0.48 -13.95
C VAL A 209 4.78 -2.00 -14.08
N ASP A 210 4.37 -2.48 -15.24
CA ASP A 210 4.13 -3.90 -15.51
C ASP A 210 5.43 -4.68 -15.73
N ILE A 211 5.31 -6.00 -15.88
CA ILE A 211 6.44 -6.92 -16.02
C ILE A 211 7.24 -6.75 -17.32
N ASP A 212 6.75 -5.95 -18.26
CA ASP A 212 7.43 -5.59 -19.50
C ASP A 212 8.06 -4.19 -19.44
N GLY A 213 7.91 -3.46 -18.33
CA GLY A 213 8.41 -2.09 -18.18
C GLY A 213 7.45 -1.00 -18.66
N THR A 214 6.26 -1.35 -19.16
CA THR A 214 5.26 -0.35 -19.54
C THR A 214 4.50 0.17 -18.31
N ILE A 215 4.02 1.41 -18.38
CA ILE A 215 3.07 1.94 -17.41
C ILE A 215 1.65 1.51 -17.79
N SER A 216 0.89 1.02 -16.81
CA SER A 216 -0.50 0.65 -16.96
C SER A 216 -1.33 1.02 -15.73
N ASN A 217 -2.64 0.80 -15.82
CA ASN A 217 -3.60 1.03 -14.73
C ASN A 217 -3.47 2.44 -14.13
N VAL A 218 -3.32 3.48 -14.93
CA VAL A 218 -3.21 4.85 -14.41
C VAL A 218 -4.49 5.27 -13.68
N ASP A 219 -4.35 5.82 -12.50
CA ASP A 219 -5.39 6.49 -11.74
C ASP A 219 -4.84 7.79 -11.14
N ILE A 220 -5.74 8.70 -10.80
CA ILE A 220 -5.38 10.02 -10.28
C ILE A 220 -6.10 10.22 -8.98
N LEU A 221 -5.33 10.37 -7.91
CA LEU A 221 -5.86 10.53 -6.56
C LEU A 221 -6.32 11.98 -6.30
N SER A 222 -6.67 12.74 -7.34
CA SER A 222 -7.13 14.13 -7.29
C SER A 222 -8.36 14.32 -8.17
N ASN A 223 -9.29 15.16 -7.73
CA ASN A 223 -10.42 15.56 -8.55
C ASN A 223 -9.93 16.55 -9.61
N ILE A 224 -9.83 16.11 -10.86
CA ILE A 224 -9.34 16.91 -11.98
C ILE A 224 -10.24 16.75 -13.21
N PRO A 225 -10.22 17.69 -14.17
CA PRO A 225 -10.98 17.55 -15.41
C PRO A 225 -10.62 16.26 -16.17
N LYS A 226 -11.62 15.63 -16.80
CA LYS A 226 -11.42 14.39 -17.58
C LYS A 226 -10.41 14.55 -18.72
N ALA A 227 -10.40 15.71 -19.37
CA ALA A 227 -9.45 16.03 -20.44
C ALA A 227 -7.99 16.05 -19.92
N LEU A 228 -7.76 16.71 -18.78
CA LEU A 228 -6.44 16.69 -18.13
C LEU A 228 -6.01 15.27 -17.72
N LYS A 229 -6.94 14.47 -17.19
CA LYS A 229 -6.66 13.05 -16.89
C LYS A 229 -6.23 12.30 -18.15
N LYS A 230 -6.93 12.48 -19.27
CA LYS A 230 -6.59 11.84 -20.55
C LYS A 230 -5.21 12.26 -21.05
N ASP A 231 -4.84 13.54 -20.94
CA ASP A 231 -3.52 14.03 -21.34
C ASP A 231 -2.41 13.39 -20.49
N ILE A 232 -2.61 13.32 -19.17
CA ILE A 232 -1.68 12.64 -18.26
C ILE A 232 -1.54 11.16 -18.62
N GLU A 233 -2.65 10.46 -18.89
CA GLU A 233 -2.63 9.05 -19.29
C GLU A 233 -1.86 8.83 -20.60
N ILE A 234 -2.09 9.68 -21.61
CA ILE A 234 -1.36 9.64 -22.89
C ILE A 234 0.15 9.83 -22.65
N TYR A 235 0.52 10.79 -21.81
CA TYR A 235 1.91 11.06 -21.49
C TYR A 235 2.59 9.86 -20.81
N LEU A 236 1.96 9.30 -19.78
CA LEU A 236 2.50 8.17 -19.01
C LEU A 236 2.62 6.89 -19.87
N ASN A 237 1.63 6.60 -20.73
CA ASN A 237 1.64 5.42 -21.60
C ASN A 237 2.79 5.45 -22.63
N ASN A 238 3.36 6.63 -22.89
CA ASN A 238 4.53 6.78 -23.78
C ASN A 238 5.87 6.57 -23.06
N ILE A 239 5.88 6.29 -21.76
CA ILE A 239 7.09 5.95 -20.99
C ILE A 239 7.27 4.43 -21.03
N LYS A 240 8.40 3.98 -21.61
CA LYS A 240 8.70 2.55 -21.87
C LYS A 240 10.08 2.12 -21.36
N GLU A 241 10.82 3.05 -20.78
CA GLU A 241 12.23 2.88 -20.41
C GLU A 241 12.40 2.29 -18.99
N PHE A 242 11.33 1.82 -18.36
CA PHE A 242 11.44 1.12 -17.08
C PHE A 242 11.96 -0.30 -17.26
N ARG A 243 12.84 -0.69 -16.33
CA ARG A 243 13.20 -2.08 -16.07
C ARG A 243 12.37 -2.57 -14.88
N PRO A 244 11.59 -3.65 -15.03
CA PRO A 244 10.65 -4.11 -14.01
C PRO A 244 11.38 -4.63 -12.78
N THR A 245 10.70 -4.61 -11.63
CA THR A 245 11.19 -5.28 -10.42
C THR A 245 11.34 -6.78 -10.64
N ILE A 246 12.47 -7.34 -10.22
CA ILE A 246 12.69 -8.79 -10.12
C ILE A 246 12.60 -9.18 -8.65
N SER A 247 11.82 -10.21 -8.33
CA SER A 247 11.74 -10.79 -6.98
C SER A 247 11.72 -12.30 -7.07
N LYS A 248 12.59 -12.97 -6.33
CA LYS A 248 12.80 -14.43 -6.42
C LYS A 248 12.98 -14.94 -7.85
N GLY A 249 13.63 -14.15 -8.70
CA GLY A 249 13.95 -14.50 -10.09
C GLY A 249 12.77 -14.46 -11.07
N ARG A 250 11.68 -13.79 -10.70
CA ARG A 250 10.56 -13.48 -11.60
C ARG A 250 10.34 -11.97 -11.64
N LYS A 251 9.94 -11.46 -12.80
CA LYS A 251 9.48 -10.08 -12.96
C LYS A 251 8.12 -9.93 -12.27
N ILE A 252 7.91 -8.83 -11.55
CA ILE A 252 6.65 -8.53 -10.88
C ILE A 252 6.20 -7.09 -11.17
N PRO A 253 4.87 -6.86 -11.34
CA PRO A 253 4.37 -5.51 -11.48
C PRO A 253 4.60 -4.72 -10.19
N THR A 254 4.92 -3.43 -10.34
CA THR A 254 5.25 -2.55 -9.21
C THR A 254 4.28 -1.39 -9.16
N HIS A 255 3.64 -1.20 -8.00
CA HIS A 255 2.77 -0.06 -7.74
C HIS A 255 3.59 1.18 -7.40
N TYR A 256 3.25 2.31 -8.00
CA TYR A 256 3.96 3.57 -7.84
C TYR A 256 2.98 4.72 -7.62
N ILE A 257 3.26 5.59 -6.65
CA ILE A 257 2.56 6.85 -6.46
C ILE A 257 3.56 7.99 -6.66
N TYR A 258 3.31 8.83 -7.66
CA TYR A 258 4.17 9.95 -8.01
C TYR A 258 3.47 11.30 -7.76
N PRO A 259 4.01 12.15 -6.87
CA PRO A 259 3.50 13.51 -6.68
C PRO A 259 4.00 14.42 -7.81
N LEU A 260 3.11 14.78 -8.72
CA LEU A 260 3.37 15.75 -9.78
C LEU A 260 3.00 17.16 -9.31
N ASN A 261 3.97 18.05 -9.23
CA ASN A 261 3.79 19.40 -8.69
C ASN A 261 3.62 20.42 -9.82
N PHE A 262 2.42 20.95 -9.99
CA PHE A 262 2.18 22.12 -10.85
C PHE A 262 2.40 23.37 -9.99
N ARG A 263 3.61 23.92 -10.09
CA ARG A 263 3.87 25.27 -9.55
C ARG A 263 3.09 26.26 -10.40
N VAL A 264 2.43 27.21 -9.74
CA VAL A 264 1.98 28.43 -10.41
C VAL A 264 3.25 29.18 -10.81
N VAL A 265 3.56 29.23 -12.10
CA VAL A 265 4.52 30.19 -12.60
C VAL A 265 3.69 31.45 -12.90
N PHE A 266 3.74 32.42 -12.00
CA PHE A 266 3.37 33.77 -12.39
C PHE A 266 4.52 34.26 -13.29
N ASN A 267 4.28 34.31 -14.60
CA ASN A 267 5.12 35.15 -15.44
C ASN A 267 4.64 36.58 -15.18
N GLU A 268 5.47 37.38 -14.50
CA GLU A 268 5.35 38.84 -14.51
C GLU A 268 5.61 39.39 -15.92
#